data_AF-A0A139K3E7-F1
#
_entry.id   AF-A0A139K3E7-F1
#
_cell.length_a   1.000
_cell.length_b   1.000
_cell.length_c   1.000
_cell.angle_alpha   90.00
_cell.angle_beta   90.00
_cell.angle_gamma   90.00
#
_symmetry.space_group_name_H-M   'P 1'
#
loop_
_entity.id
_entity.type
_entity.pdbx_description
1 polymer ?
#
loop_
_entity_poly.entity_id
_entity_poly.type
_entity_poly.pdbx_seq_one_letter_code
_entity_poly.pdbx_strand_id
1 'polypeptide(L)'
;MLNWLIGTLFMAFPLLLPIFILMIARKIGYRWPAQSLFMRVALAFYAISLVLIGGHAAETGLGLQEFFNAYYGAASDSTLLYYLGLACQILAIVALMFVVNWKVIRLYYGEDWKAPAGFMTKEEAEKAANADQVQPEANVAEPRKKDGRTE
;
A
#
# COMPACT_ATOMS: atom_id res chain seq x y z
N MET A 1 -2.95 32.83 10.83
CA MET A 1 -2.32 31.58 11.29
C MET A 1 -2.75 30.38 10.45
N LEU A 2 -4.05 30.09 10.30
CA LEU A 2 -4.54 28.94 9.52
C LEU A 2 -4.08 28.94 8.05
N ASN A 3 -4.21 30.06 7.32
CA ASN A 3 -3.73 30.16 5.92
C ASN A 3 -2.23 29.91 5.76
N TRP A 4 -1.43 30.39 6.72
CA TRP A 4 0.01 30.16 6.72
C TRP A 4 0.36 28.69 6.96
N LEU A 5 -0.37 28.03 7.87
CA LEU A 5 -0.23 26.61 8.15
C LEU A 5 -0.60 25.77 6.92
N ILE A 6 -1.72 26.10 6.27
CA ILE A 6 -2.20 25.42 5.06
C ILE A 6 -1.19 25.58 3.92
N GLY A 7 -0.69 26.80 3.66
CA GLY A 7 0.30 27.04 2.62
C GLY A 7 1.59 26.26 2.83
N THR A 8 2.08 26.22 4.07
CA THR A 8 3.28 25.44 4.44
C THR A 8 3.04 23.93 4.24
N LEU A 9 1.85 23.43 4.59
CA LEU A 9 1.50 22.02 4.43
C LEU A 9 1.47 21.62 2.94
N PHE A 10 0.89 22.45 2.08
CA PHE A 10 0.89 22.21 0.62
C PHE A 10 2.30 22.23 0.02
N MET A 11 3.18 23.12 0.48
CA MET A 11 4.58 23.08 0.04
C MET A 11 5.32 21.81 0.53
N ALA A 12 5.00 21.33 1.73
CA ALA A 12 5.64 20.12 2.26
C ALA A 12 5.05 18.82 1.67
N PHE A 13 3.84 18.87 1.11
CA PHE A 13 3.08 17.70 0.66
C PHE A 13 3.84 16.76 -0.30
N PRO A 14 4.61 17.25 -1.31
CA PRO A 14 5.40 16.38 -2.19
C PRO A 14 6.45 15.53 -1.45
N LEU A 15 6.86 15.94 -0.26
CA LEU A 15 7.85 15.23 0.54
C LEU A 15 7.19 14.44 1.68
N LEU A 16 6.06 14.92 2.20
CA LEU A 16 5.31 14.25 3.25
C LEU A 16 4.54 13.03 2.76
N LEU A 17 4.02 13.07 1.52
CA LEU A 17 3.24 11.98 0.94
C LEU A 17 3.98 10.62 0.97
N PRO A 18 5.23 10.48 0.47
CA PRO A 18 5.92 9.19 0.51
C PRO A 18 6.20 8.71 1.94
N ILE A 19 6.52 9.63 2.87
CA ILE A 19 6.73 9.31 4.29
C ILE A 19 5.43 8.76 4.89
N PHE A 20 4.32 9.42 4.62
CA PHE A 20 3.01 9.00 5.11
C PHE A 20 2.63 7.60 4.59
N ILE A 21 2.88 7.34 3.30
CA ILE A 21 2.62 6.00 2.74
C ILE A 21 3.53 4.95 3.40
N LEU A 22 4.81 5.25 3.64
CA LEU A 22 5.72 4.35 4.35
C LEU A 22 5.29 4.11 5.81
N MET A 23 4.76 5.11 6.51
CA MET A 23 4.21 4.95 7.85
C MET A 23 3.00 4.01 7.86
N ILE A 24 2.09 4.16 6.89
CA ILE A 24 0.94 3.25 6.71
C ILE A 24 1.44 1.84 6.39
N ALA A 25 2.36 1.73 5.44
CA ALA A 25 2.99 0.47 5.04
C ALA A 25 3.59 -0.28 6.23
N ARG A 26 4.28 0.44 7.11
CA ARG A 26 4.88 -0.11 8.33
C ARG A 26 3.83 -0.59 9.33
N LYS A 27 2.70 0.11 9.44
CA LYS A 27 1.63 -0.24 10.41
C LYS A 27 0.76 -1.39 9.92
N ILE A 28 0.41 -1.41 8.65
CA ILE A 28 -0.45 -2.45 8.05
C ILE A 28 0.36 -3.70 7.71
N GLY A 29 1.62 -3.52 7.29
CA GLY A 29 2.45 -4.58 6.75
C GLY A 29 1.98 -5.04 5.37
N TYR A 30 2.89 -5.66 4.62
CA TYR A 30 2.55 -6.35 3.37
C TYR A 30 2.57 -7.84 3.60
N ARG A 31 1.39 -8.46 3.48
CA ARG A 31 1.27 -9.91 3.63
C ARG A 31 1.88 -10.63 2.42
N TRP A 32 1.81 -10.04 1.23
CA TRP A 32 2.21 -10.68 -0.04
C TRP A 32 3.42 -10.02 -0.71
N PRO A 33 4.34 -10.79 -1.32
CA PRO A 33 5.54 -10.25 -1.95
C PRO A 33 5.22 -9.36 -3.16
N ALA A 34 4.23 -9.74 -3.97
CA ALA A 34 3.79 -8.93 -5.12
C ALA A 34 3.20 -7.58 -4.68
N GLN A 35 2.45 -7.54 -3.59
CA GLN A 35 1.94 -6.28 -3.01
C GLN A 35 3.10 -5.36 -2.57
N SER A 36 4.14 -5.94 -1.96
CA SER A 36 5.35 -5.21 -1.58
C SER A 36 6.13 -4.71 -2.80
N LEU A 37 6.16 -5.47 -3.90
CA LEU A 37 6.78 -5.05 -5.16
C LEU A 37 6.07 -3.82 -5.74
N PHE A 38 4.74 -3.86 -5.87
CA PHE A 38 3.97 -2.71 -6.36
C PHE A 38 4.17 -1.46 -5.49
N MET A 39 4.29 -1.64 -4.17
CA MET A 39 4.61 -0.53 -3.28
C MET A 39 5.98 0.09 -3.58
N ARG A 40 7.02 -0.74 -3.79
CA ARG A 40 8.36 -0.25 -4.13
C ARG A 40 8.37 0.45 -5.49
N VAL A 41 7.66 -0.12 -6.47
CA VAL A 41 7.50 0.45 -7.82
C VAL A 41 6.81 1.80 -7.76
N ALA A 42 5.74 1.93 -6.96
CA ALA A 42 5.06 3.20 -6.73
C ALA A 42 6.00 4.28 -6.19
N LEU A 43 6.79 3.94 -5.16
CA LEU A 43 7.76 4.88 -4.60
C LEU A 43 8.88 5.24 -5.57
N ALA A 44 9.36 4.28 -6.36
CA ALA A 44 10.38 4.53 -7.36
C ALA A 44 9.88 5.51 -8.42
N PHE A 45 8.69 5.27 -8.99
CA PHE A 45 8.08 6.20 -9.95
C PHE A 45 7.81 7.57 -9.35
N TYR A 46 7.36 7.62 -8.10
CA TYR A 46 7.17 8.88 -7.40
C TYR A 46 8.49 9.66 -7.23
N ALA A 47 9.55 8.99 -6.78
CA ALA A 47 10.87 9.60 -6.63
C ALA A 47 11.43 10.10 -7.98
N ILE A 48 11.30 9.28 -9.03
CA ILE A 48 11.71 9.65 -10.40
C ILE A 48 10.91 10.88 -10.86
N SER A 49 9.60 10.93 -10.60
CA SER A 49 8.77 12.08 -10.92
C SER A 49 9.29 13.36 -10.25
N LEU A 50 9.60 13.32 -8.95
CA LEU A 50 10.16 14.48 -8.24
C LEU A 50 11.49 14.94 -8.85
N VAL A 51 12.37 14.01 -9.24
CA VAL A 51 13.64 14.36 -9.89
C VAL A 51 13.40 15.01 -11.24
N LEU A 52 12.48 14.50 -12.06
CA LEU A 52 12.16 15.06 -13.36
C LEU A 52 11.51 16.44 -13.25
N ILE A 53 10.60 16.64 -12.30
CA ILE A 53 9.98 17.94 -12.03
C ILE A 53 11.03 18.93 -11.49
N GLY A 54 11.96 18.47 -10.65
CA GLY A 54 13.12 19.26 -10.22
C GLY A 54 14.02 19.66 -11.40
N GLY A 55 14.27 18.73 -12.32
CA GLY A 55 15.00 18.98 -13.55
C GLY A 55 14.30 20.00 -14.46
N HIS A 56 12.98 19.90 -14.60
CA HIS A 56 12.17 20.88 -15.32
C HIS A 56 12.31 22.30 -14.73
N ALA A 57 12.20 22.43 -13.41
CA ALA A 57 12.34 23.73 -12.74
C ALA A 57 13.76 24.31 -12.87
N ALA A 58 14.79 23.45 -12.94
CA ALA A 58 16.16 23.86 -13.20
C ALA A 58 16.36 24.28 -14.67
N GLU A 59 15.73 23.58 -15.61
CA GLU A 59 15.78 23.87 -17.05
C GLU A 59 15.13 25.22 -17.39
N THR A 60 14.01 25.56 -16.75
CA THR A 60 13.31 26.84 -16.97
C THR A 60 13.93 28.01 -16.20
N GLY A 61 14.78 27.74 -15.21
CA GLY A 61 15.40 28.77 -14.36
C GLY A 61 14.43 29.46 -13.39
N LEU A 62 13.19 28.98 -13.29
CA LEU A 62 12.12 29.56 -12.46
C LEU A 62 12.16 29.07 -11.00
N GLY A 63 13.05 28.13 -10.69
CA GLY A 63 13.39 27.73 -9.33
C GLY A 63 12.29 26.96 -8.59
N LEU A 64 12.29 27.05 -7.25
CA LEU A 64 11.45 26.20 -6.39
C LEU A 64 9.94 26.45 -6.58
N GLN A 65 9.56 27.67 -6.95
CA GLN A 65 8.16 27.99 -7.22
C GLN A 65 7.64 27.19 -8.41
N GLU A 66 8.42 27.09 -9.49
CA GLU A 66 8.05 26.33 -10.66
C GLU A 66 8.03 24.83 -10.40
N PHE A 67 8.92 24.32 -9.55
CA PHE A 67 8.86 22.94 -9.08
C PHE A 67 7.49 22.60 -8.47
N PHE A 68 6.97 23.46 -7.58
CA PHE A 68 5.66 23.22 -6.97
C PHE A 68 4.51 23.39 -7.95
N ASN A 69 4.56 24.42 -8.80
CA ASN A 69 3.57 24.61 -9.85
C ASN A 69 3.48 23.39 -10.76
N ALA A 70 4.62 22.90 -11.26
CA ALA A 70 4.70 21.71 -12.09
C ALA A 70 4.26 20.45 -11.35
N TYR A 71 4.62 20.27 -10.07
CA TYR A 71 4.13 19.15 -9.26
C TYR A 71 2.61 19.10 -9.16
N TYR A 72 1.96 20.27 -9.11
CA TYR A 72 0.50 20.41 -9.06
C TYR A 72 -0.16 20.51 -10.46
N GLY A 73 0.59 20.31 -11.54
CA GLY A 73 0.06 20.32 -12.91
C GLY A 73 -0.24 21.73 -13.45
N ALA A 74 0.34 22.76 -12.84
CA ALA A 74 0.16 24.17 -13.18
C ALA A 74 1.48 24.83 -13.61
N ALA A 75 2.36 24.08 -14.30
CA ALA A 75 3.62 24.59 -14.82
C ALA A 75 3.40 25.81 -15.73
N SER A 76 4.25 26.82 -15.61
CA SER A 76 4.26 28.00 -16.46
C SER A 76 4.73 27.66 -17.87
N ASP A 77 5.72 26.76 -17.99
CA ASP A 77 6.24 26.27 -19.26
C ASP A 77 6.14 24.75 -19.33
N SER A 78 5.93 24.21 -20.54
CA SER A 78 5.78 22.78 -20.75
C SER A 78 7.03 22.18 -21.40
N THR A 79 7.97 21.67 -20.60
CA THR A 79 9.15 20.95 -21.12
C THR A 79 8.92 19.45 -21.18
N LEU A 80 9.80 18.73 -21.89
CA LEU A 80 9.73 17.25 -21.93
C LEU A 80 9.85 16.64 -20.53
N LEU A 81 10.71 17.20 -19.68
CA LEU A 81 10.90 16.74 -18.30
C LEU A 81 9.61 16.89 -17.48
N TYR A 82 8.85 17.95 -17.69
CA TYR A 82 7.54 18.13 -17.05
C TYR A 82 6.57 17.00 -17.41
N TYR A 83 6.40 16.71 -18.71
CA TYR A 83 5.50 15.63 -19.14
C TYR A 83 5.94 14.25 -18.67
N LEU A 84 7.25 13.95 -18.70
CA LEU A 84 7.79 12.70 -18.16
C LEU A 84 7.57 12.62 -16.63
N GLY A 85 7.75 13.73 -15.93
CA GLY A 85 7.47 13.84 -14.50
C GLY A 85 6.01 13.50 -14.17
N LEU A 86 5.07 14.10 -14.89
CA LEU A 86 3.64 13.80 -14.74
C LEU A 86 3.32 12.34 -15.10
N ALA A 87 3.89 11.80 -16.17
CA ALA A 87 3.71 10.41 -16.56
C ALA A 87 4.17 9.45 -15.45
N CYS A 88 5.33 9.70 -14.85
CA CYS A 88 5.81 8.92 -13.70
C CYS A 88 4.89 9.06 -12.47
N GLN A 89 4.34 10.25 -12.22
CA GLN A 89 3.36 10.48 -11.15
C GLN A 89 2.10 9.62 -11.38
N ILE A 90 1.57 9.58 -12.61
CA ILE A 90 0.43 8.73 -12.97
C ILE A 90 0.76 7.26 -12.75
N LEU A 91 1.94 6.79 -13.20
CA LEU A 91 2.37 5.42 -12.99
C LEU A 91 2.50 5.07 -11.50
N ALA A 92 2.98 6.00 -10.67
CA ALA A 92 3.03 5.82 -9.22
C ALA A 92 1.62 5.66 -8.63
N ILE A 93 0.66 6.49 -9.05
CA ILE A 93 -0.74 6.40 -8.62
C ILE A 93 -1.35 5.06 -9.03
N VAL A 94 -1.18 4.66 -10.29
CA VAL A 94 -1.67 3.37 -10.80
C VAL A 94 -1.10 2.23 -9.97
N ALA A 95 0.21 2.21 -9.71
CA ALA A 95 0.84 1.20 -8.87
C ALA A 95 0.26 1.20 -7.43
N LEU A 96 0.01 2.37 -6.83
CA LEU A 96 -0.65 2.48 -5.52
C LEU A 96 -2.08 1.97 -5.53
N MET A 97 -2.84 2.17 -6.61
CA MET A 97 -4.19 1.61 -6.74
C MET A 97 -4.16 0.08 -6.61
N PHE A 98 -3.13 -0.59 -7.15
CA PHE A 98 -2.98 -2.03 -6.95
C PHE A 98 -2.65 -2.38 -5.50
N VAL A 99 -1.78 -1.61 -4.84
CA VAL A 99 -1.41 -1.84 -3.43
C VAL A 99 -2.62 -1.67 -2.49
N VAL A 100 -3.42 -0.63 -2.70
CA VAL A 100 -4.59 -0.30 -1.87
C VAL A 100 -5.75 -1.25 -2.15
N ASN A 101 -6.01 -1.58 -3.42
CA ASN A 101 -7.09 -2.46 -3.84
C ASN A 101 -6.68 -3.94 -3.88
N TRP A 102 -5.63 -4.33 -3.16
CA TRP A 102 -5.06 -5.68 -3.22
C TRP A 102 -6.08 -6.81 -2.98
N LYS A 103 -7.08 -6.57 -2.11
CA LYS A 103 -8.19 -7.50 -1.87
C LYS A 103 -8.98 -7.80 -3.15
N VAL A 104 -9.30 -6.77 -3.94
CA VAL A 104 -10.06 -6.89 -5.19
C VAL A 104 -9.25 -7.66 -6.23
N ILE A 105 -7.95 -7.38 -6.32
CA ILE A 105 -7.05 -8.04 -7.27
C ILE A 105 -6.97 -9.55 -7.00
N ARG A 106 -6.86 -9.94 -5.73
CA ARG A 106 -6.83 -11.36 -5.34
C ARG A 106 -8.15 -12.08 -5.68
N LEU A 107 -9.28 -11.42 -5.42
CA LEU A 107 -10.59 -11.95 -5.83
C LEU A 107 -10.69 -12.15 -7.35
N TYR A 108 -10.11 -11.25 -8.14
CA TYR A 108 -10.07 -11.39 -9.60
C TYR A 108 -9.25 -12.59 -10.06
N TYR A 109 -8.15 -12.91 -9.36
CA TYR A 109 -7.35 -14.10 -9.62
C TYR A 109 -7.94 -15.40 -9.03
N GLY A 110 -9.15 -15.35 -8.47
CA GLY A 110 -9.80 -16.51 -7.84
C GLY A 110 -9.12 -16.98 -6.55
N GLU A 111 -8.21 -16.18 -5.99
CA GLU A 111 -7.51 -16.51 -4.76
C GLU A 111 -8.24 -15.91 -3.56
N ASP A 112 -8.53 -16.72 -2.54
CA ASP A 112 -9.10 -16.18 -1.30
C ASP A 112 -8.13 -15.15 -0.71
N TRP A 113 -8.66 -13.98 -0.38
CA TRP A 113 -7.93 -12.91 0.28
C TRP A 113 -7.53 -13.30 1.70
N LYS A 114 -8.11 -14.37 2.28
CA LYS A 114 -7.69 -14.97 3.55
C LYS A 114 -6.58 -16.01 3.40
N ALA A 115 -6.33 -16.56 2.21
CA ALA A 115 -5.35 -17.63 1.99
C ALA A 115 -3.97 -17.27 2.57
N PRO A 116 -3.21 -18.24 3.12
CA PRO A 116 -1.92 -17.98 3.75
C PRO A 116 -0.95 -17.33 2.77
N ALA A 117 -0.22 -16.31 3.23
CA ALA A 117 0.79 -15.64 2.42
C ALA A 117 2.01 -16.51 2.23
N GLY A 118 2.10 -17.12 1.06
CA GLY A 118 3.26 -17.86 0.61
C GLY A 118 3.00 -18.44 -0.76
N PHE A 119 4.07 -18.75 -1.49
CA PHE A 119 4.02 -19.84 -2.45
C PHE A 119 3.77 -21.13 -1.66
N MET A 120 2.55 -21.34 -1.17
CA MET A 120 2.15 -22.67 -0.73
C MET A 120 2.04 -23.51 -2.00
N THR A 121 2.71 -24.64 -2.02
CA THR A 121 2.37 -25.66 -3.02
C THR A 121 0.89 -26.03 -2.85
N LYS A 122 0.20 -26.46 -3.92
CA LYS A 122 -1.24 -26.80 -3.87
C LYS A 122 -1.58 -27.69 -2.68
N GLU A 123 -0.68 -28.62 -2.32
CA GLU A 123 -0.83 -29.52 -1.17
C GLU A 123 -0.85 -28.82 0.20
N GLU A 124 -0.06 -27.76 0.38
CA GLU A 124 -0.01 -27.02 1.65
C GLU A 124 -1.22 -26.09 1.82
N ALA A 125 -1.75 -25.57 0.70
CA ALA A 125 -3.00 -24.82 0.69
C ALA A 125 -4.20 -25.73 1.00
N GLU A 126 -4.24 -26.95 0.46
CA GLU A 126 -5.30 -27.94 0.74
C GLU A 126 -5.27 -28.44 2.19
N LYS A 127 -4.08 -28.62 2.79
CA LYS A 127 -3.93 -28.97 4.21
C LYS A 127 -4.40 -27.86 5.13
N ALA A 128 -4.10 -26.60 4.82
CA ALA A 128 -4.56 -25.45 5.61
C ALA A 128 -6.09 -25.26 5.51
N ALA A 129 -6.67 -25.51 4.33
CA ALA A 129 -8.13 -25.47 4.13
C ALA A 129 -8.86 -26.63 4.83
N ASN A 130 -8.27 -27.82 4.88
CA ASN A 130 -8.81 -28.95 5.64
C ASN A 130 -8.67 -28.76 7.15
N ALA A 131 -7.60 -28.13 7.64
CA ALA A 131 -7.40 -27.89 9.06
C ALA A 131 -8.48 -26.97 9.67
N ASP A 132 -9.04 -26.04 8.87
CA ASP A 132 -10.11 -25.14 9.31
C ASP A 132 -11.50 -25.83 9.34
N GLN A 133 -11.64 -27.01 8.70
CA GLN A 133 -12.86 -27.83 8.76
C GLN A 133 -12.86 -28.84 9.92
N VAL A 134 -11.70 -29.09 10.54
CA VAL A 134 -11.55 -30.04 11.66
C VAL A 134 -11.39 -29.27 12.97
N GLN A 135 -12.41 -28.51 13.37
CA GLN A 135 -12.67 -28.32 14.80
C GLN A 135 -13.39 -29.57 15.29
N PRO A 136 -12.80 -30.42 16.15
CA PRO A 136 -13.58 -31.48 16.77
C PRO A 136 -14.46 -30.84 17.84
N GLU A 137 -15.75 -30.73 17.54
CA GLU A 137 -16.80 -30.82 18.55
C GLU A 137 -16.63 -32.16 19.30
N ALA A 138 -15.84 -32.18 20.36
CA ALA A 138 -15.76 -33.31 21.27
C ALA A 138 -15.32 -32.84 22.66
N ASN A 139 -16.09 -31.95 23.26
CA ASN A 139 -15.99 -31.71 24.70
C ASN A 139 -17.38 -31.83 25.36
N VAL A 140 -17.97 -33.02 25.27
CA VAL A 140 -19.02 -33.46 26.20
C VAL A 140 -18.77 -34.94 26.52
N ALA A 141 -17.77 -35.19 27.37
CA ALA A 141 -17.66 -36.45 28.10
C ALA A 141 -18.15 -36.21 29.54
N GLU A 142 -19.35 -36.72 29.81
CA GLU A 142 -19.98 -37.12 31.09
C GLU A 142 -19.43 -36.57 32.44
N PRO A 143 -20.29 -36.00 33.31
CA PRO A 143 -19.96 -35.82 34.72
C PRO A 143 -20.03 -37.16 35.47
N ARG A 144 -18.90 -37.61 36.03
CA ARG A 144 -18.80 -38.73 36.97
C ARG A 144 -19.63 -38.49 38.24
N LYS A 145 -20.62 -39.37 38.46
CA LYS A 145 -21.24 -39.86 39.71
C LYS A 145 -21.16 -38.99 40.98
N LYS A 146 -22.32 -38.49 41.42
CA LYS A 146 -22.65 -38.37 42.86
C LYS A 146 -23.02 -39.76 43.35
N ASP A 147 -22.28 -40.29 44.33
CA ASP A 147 -22.80 -41.34 45.20
C ASP A 147 -22.58 -40.88 46.63
N GLY A 148 -23.68 -40.74 47.36
CA GLY A 148 -23.71 -40.30 48.74
C GLY A 148 -24.00 -41.48 49.64
N ARG A 149 -23.13 -41.75 50.61
CA ARG A 149 -23.47 -42.51 51.82
C ARG A 149 -22.44 -42.27 52.92
N THR A 150 -22.87 -41.58 53.97
CA THR A 150 -22.35 -41.69 55.32
C THR A 150 -23.54 -42.08 56.18
N GLU A 151 -23.47 -43.29 56.76
CA GLU A 151 -24.15 -43.65 58.00
C GLU A 151 -23.24 -43.24 59.18
#